data_AF-U6CBI9-F1
#
_entry.id   AF-U6CBI9-F1
#
_cell.length_a   1.000
_cell.length_b   1.000
_cell.length_c   1.000
_cell.angle_alpha   90.00
_cell.angle_beta   90.00
_cell.angle_gamma   90.00
#
_symmetry.space_group_name_H-M   'P 1'
#
loop_
_entity.id
_entity.type
_entity.pdbx_description
1 polymer ?
#
loop_
_entity_poly.entity_id
_entity_poly.type
_entity_poly.pdbx_seq_one_letter_code
_entity_poly.pdbx_strand_id
1 'polypeptide(L)'
;MARILRNVSSLRSSLFSSEVLRRSVVGPSFQLRGFAAKAKKKSKSDDGSSEEGMSKKEIALQQALDQITSSFGKGSIMYLGRAVSPRNVPVFSTGSFALDVALGVGGLPKGRVVEIYGPEASGKTTLALHVI
;
A
#
# COMPACT_ATOMS: atom_id res chain seq x y z
N MET A 1 14.47 7.54 -51.91
CA MET A 1 13.23 8.29 -51.59
C MET A 1 12.24 7.30 -50.99
N ALA A 2 11.63 7.65 -49.86
CA ALA A 2 11.24 6.79 -48.73
C ALA A 2 10.25 5.63 -49.01
N ARG A 3 10.53 4.46 -48.40
CA ARG A 3 9.59 3.34 -48.21
C ARG A 3 8.77 3.58 -46.94
N ILE A 4 7.46 3.65 -47.10
CA ILE A 4 6.45 3.75 -46.04
C ILE A 4 6.25 2.36 -45.43
N LEU A 5 6.68 2.17 -44.19
CA LEU A 5 6.35 0.98 -43.40
C LEU A 5 5.16 1.31 -42.48
N ARG A 6 3.99 0.75 -42.77
CA ARG A 6 2.90 0.59 -41.80
C ARG A 6 3.10 -0.78 -41.13
N ASN A 7 3.37 -0.77 -39.83
CA ASN A 7 3.46 -1.98 -39.03
C ASN A 7 2.16 -2.09 -38.22
N VAL A 8 1.34 -3.10 -38.54
CA VAL A 8 0.15 -3.51 -37.78
C VAL A 8 0.38 -4.97 -37.39
N SER A 9 0.59 -5.20 -36.10
CA SER A 9 0.65 -6.52 -35.48
C SER A 9 0.37 -6.33 -34.00
N SER A 10 -0.40 -7.12 -33.28
CA SER A 10 -1.35 -8.18 -33.58
C SER A 10 -1.99 -8.42 -32.22
N LEU A 11 -3.32 -8.32 -32.12
CA LEU A 11 -4.04 -8.88 -30.98
C LEU A 11 -3.79 -10.39 -30.96
N ARG A 12 -3.42 -10.94 -29.80
CA ARG A 12 -3.52 -12.36 -29.51
C ARG A 12 -4.18 -12.54 -28.15
N SER A 13 -5.51 -12.64 -28.20
CA SER A 13 -6.31 -13.39 -27.24
C SER A 13 -6.16 -14.89 -27.54
N SER A 14 -5.70 -15.68 -26.56
CA SER A 14 -5.79 -17.15 -26.63
C SER A 14 -6.64 -17.66 -25.48
N LEU A 15 -7.89 -17.96 -25.86
CA LEU A 15 -8.86 -18.77 -25.14
C LEU A 15 -8.43 -20.25 -25.13
N PHE A 16 -8.76 -20.92 -24.03
CA PHE A 16 -9.21 -22.32 -23.90
C PHE A 16 -8.58 -23.42 -24.77
N SER A 17 -8.07 -24.46 -24.10
CA SER A 17 -8.12 -25.83 -24.62
C SER A 17 -8.49 -26.80 -23.50
N SER A 18 -9.60 -27.50 -23.72
CA SER A 18 -10.09 -28.67 -22.98
C SER A 18 -9.60 -29.97 -23.63
N GLU A 19 -9.83 -31.09 -22.93
CA GLU A 19 -9.73 -32.51 -23.31
C GLU A 19 -8.40 -33.25 -23.04
N VAL A 20 -8.31 -34.54 -22.67
CA VAL A 20 -9.14 -35.53 -21.94
C VAL A 20 -8.34 -36.87 -21.97
N LEU A 21 -8.45 -37.67 -20.88
CA LEU A 21 -8.39 -39.16 -20.81
C LEU A 21 -7.13 -40.01 -20.48
N ARG A 22 -7.40 -40.96 -19.55
CA ARG A 22 -6.80 -42.29 -19.22
C ARG A 22 -5.55 -42.24 -18.31
N ARG A 23 -5.41 -43.01 -17.22
CA ARG A 23 -5.90 -44.36 -16.88
C ARG A 23 -5.67 -44.59 -15.36
N SER A 24 -6.58 -45.32 -14.70
CA SER A 24 -6.59 -45.72 -13.29
C SER A 24 -5.47 -46.71 -12.89
N VAL A 25 -5.04 -46.71 -11.61
CA VAL A 25 -4.92 -47.87 -10.68
C VAL A 25 -4.23 -47.49 -9.34
N VAL A 26 -5.02 -47.58 -8.25
CA VAL A 26 -4.78 -48.04 -6.86
C VAL A 26 -3.38 -47.96 -6.19
N GLY A 27 -3.33 -47.35 -4.99
CA GLY A 27 -2.36 -47.64 -3.92
C GLY A 27 -2.31 -46.59 -2.78
N PRO A 28 -2.53 -46.94 -1.50
CA PRO A 28 -2.38 -46.03 -0.36
C PRO A 28 -1.04 -46.20 0.38
N SER A 29 -0.68 -45.17 1.16
CA SER A 29 0.39 -45.12 2.19
C SER A 29 1.78 -44.64 1.71
N PHE A 30 2.22 -43.47 2.20
CA PHE A 30 3.32 -43.33 3.16
C PHE A 30 3.53 -41.84 3.50
N GLN A 31 3.43 -41.52 4.79
CA GLN A 31 3.63 -40.20 5.40
C GLN A 31 5.03 -39.64 5.15
N LEU A 32 5.12 -38.32 4.91
CA LEU A 32 6.16 -37.49 5.54
C LEU A 32 5.61 -36.10 5.90
N ARG A 33 5.83 -35.73 7.17
CA ARG A 33 5.54 -34.44 7.80
C ARG A 33 6.25 -33.29 7.09
N GLY A 34 5.55 -32.17 6.92
CA GLY A 34 6.14 -30.85 6.72
C GLY A 34 5.46 -29.84 7.62
N PHE A 35 6.13 -29.43 8.70
CA PHE A 35 5.72 -28.32 9.56
C PHE A 35 5.60 -27.05 8.71
N ALA A 36 4.37 -26.59 8.44
CA ALA A 36 4.15 -25.30 7.82
C ALA A 36 4.42 -24.19 8.86
N ALA A 37 5.67 -23.73 8.90
CA ALA A 37 6.06 -22.52 9.60
C ALA A 37 5.24 -21.35 9.06
N LYS A 38 4.46 -20.72 9.94
CA LYS A 38 3.71 -19.49 9.65
C LYS A 38 4.73 -18.36 9.47
N ALA A 39 5.25 -18.21 8.26
CA ALA A 39 6.13 -17.11 7.88
C ALA A 39 5.37 -15.79 8.07
N LYS A 40 5.67 -15.11 9.16
CA LYS A 40 5.25 -13.74 9.43
C LYS A 40 5.93 -12.86 8.38
N LYS A 41 5.25 -12.59 7.27
CA LYS A 41 5.69 -11.64 6.23
C LYS A 41 5.74 -10.25 6.87
N LYS A 42 6.91 -9.91 7.44
CA LYS A 42 7.26 -8.57 7.90
C LYS A 42 7.10 -7.66 6.68
N SER A 43 6.12 -6.77 6.72
CA SER A 43 5.96 -5.72 5.72
C SER A 43 7.24 -4.88 5.72
N LYS A 44 8.11 -5.17 4.76
CA LYS A 44 9.23 -4.32 4.38
C LYS A 44 8.60 -3.05 3.82
N SER A 45 8.64 -1.97 4.59
CA SER A 45 8.37 -0.64 4.06
C SER A 45 9.51 -0.33 3.11
N ASP A 46 9.19 -0.09 1.85
CA ASP A 46 10.13 0.38 0.85
C ASP A 46 10.64 1.76 1.25
N ASP A 47 11.80 1.80 1.90
CA ASP A 47 12.66 2.98 1.91
C ASP A 47 13.96 2.57 1.22
N GLY A 48 13.92 2.61 -0.11
CA GLY A 48 15.07 2.43 -0.96
C GLY A 48 15.71 3.78 -1.21
N SER A 49 16.62 4.20 -0.33
CA SER A 49 17.64 5.20 -0.66
C SER A 49 19.00 4.53 -0.58
N SER A 50 19.66 4.44 -1.73
CA SER A 50 21.05 4.05 -1.92
C SER A 50 21.98 4.71 -0.89
N GLU A 51 22.65 3.89 -0.07
CA GLU A 51 23.50 4.36 1.04
C GLU A 51 24.91 4.81 0.61
N GLU A 52 25.24 4.79 -0.68
CA GLU A 52 26.58 5.13 -1.15
C GLU A 52 26.69 6.61 -1.52
N GLY A 53 27.07 7.43 -0.53
CA GLY A 53 27.42 8.85 -0.71
C GLY A 53 26.89 9.83 0.33
N MET A 54 26.27 9.37 1.44
CA MET A 54 25.67 10.29 2.40
C MET A 54 26.70 11.12 3.18
N SER A 55 26.45 12.42 3.25
CA SER A 55 27.25 13.32 4.08
C SER A 55 27.09 12.97 5.57
N LYS A 56 28.09 13.28 6.40
CA LYS A 56 28.02 13.06 7.87
C LYS A 56 26.77 13.67 8.50
N LYS A 57 26.25 14.76 7.93
CA LYS A 57 25.02 15.43 8.36
C LYS A 57 23.78 14.59 8.08
N GLU A 58 23.70 13.96 6.90
CA GLU A 58 22.57 13.10 6.51
C GLU A 58 22.53 11.83 7.36
N ILE A 59 23.68 11.24 7.67
CA ILE A 59 23.77 10.08 8.56
C ILE A 59 23.26 10.44 9.97
N ALA A 60 23.73 11.57 10.52
CA ALA A 60 23.28 12.03 11.83
C ALA A 60 21.77 12.36 11.85
N LEU A 61 21.26 12.95 10.76
CA LEU A 61 19.84 13.23 10.59
C LEU A 61 19.02 11.93 10.60
N GLN A 62 19.42 10.93 9.81
CA GLN A 62 18.71 9.65 9.74
C GLN A 62 18.68 8.95 11.10
N GLN A 63 19.80 8.94 11.82
CA GLN A 63 19.87 8.38 13.18
C GLN A 63 18.91 9.07 14.16
N ALA A 64 18.80 10.40 14.10
CA ALA A 64 17.87 11.14 14.93
C ALA A 64 16.40 10.82 14.58
N LEU A 65 16.07 10.71 13.29
CA LEU A 65 14.74 10.32 12.82
C LEU A 65 14.36 8.92 13.33
N ASP A 66 15.30 7.98 13.30
CA ASP A 66 15.09 6.61 13.77
C ASP A 66 14.88 6.57 15.29
N GLN A 67 15.65 7.35 16.05
CA GLN A 67 15.50 7.46 17.51
C GLN A 67 14.10 8.00 17.91
N ILE A 68 13.62 9.04 17.23
CA ILE A 68 12.30 9.62 17.48
C ILE A 68 11.19 8.62 17.11
N THR A 69 11.33 7.93 15.97
CA THR A 69 10.36 6.93 15.51
C THR A 69 10.30 5.72 16.44
N SER A 70 11.43 5.26 16.97
CA SER A 70 11.47 4.14 17.92
C SER A 70 10.86 4.52 19.27
N SER A 71 11.06 5.75 19.74
CA SER A 71 10.62 6.17 21.07
C SER A 71 9.13 6.56 21.11
N PHE A 72 8.64 7.22 20.06
CA PHE A 72 7.28 7.79 20.01
C PHE A 72 6.34 7.07 19.03
N GLY A 73 6.86 6.09 18.29
CA GLY A 73 6.12 5.31 17.31
C GLY A 73 6.15 5.89 15.89
N LYS A 74 5.58 5.15 14.94
CA LYS A 74 5.53 5.54 13.53
C LYS A 74 4.63 6.76 13.33
N GLY A 75 5.12 7.74 12.57
CA GLY A 75 4.39 8.97 12.27
C GLY A 75 4.61 10.10 13.28
N SER A 76 5.47 9.90 14.28
CA SER A 76 5.90 10.96 15.22
C SER A 76 6.77 12.04 14.54
N ILE A 77 7.50 11.66 13.49
CA ILE A 77 8.27 12.57 12.63
C ILE A 77 8.21 12.07 11.19
N MET A 78 7.99 12.99 10.24
CA MET A 78 7.84 12.68 8.81
C MET A 78 8.29 13.87 7.96
N TYR A 79 8.66 13.60 6.70
CA TYR A 79 8.90 14.65 5.71
C TYR A 79 7.58 15.19 5.16
N LEU A 80 7.40 16.51 5.17
CA LEU A 80 6.26 17.16 4.53
C LEU A 80 6.33 16.98 3.00
N GLY A 81 5.21 16.66 2.36
CA GLY A 81 5.13 16.49 0.90
C GLY A 81 5.63 15.15 0.37
N ARG A 82 6.25 14.30 1.20
CA ARG A 82 6.58 12.93 0.83
C ARG A 82 5.36 12.04 1.10
N ALA A 83 4.85 11.38 0.06
CA ALA A 83 3.72 10.47 0.19
C ALA A 83 4.12 9.17 0.90
N VAL A 84 4.30 9.24 2.22
CA VAL A 84 4.52 8.09 3.09
C VAL A 84 3.21 7.77 3.80
N SER A 85 2.16 7.45 3.05
CA SER A 85 0.92 7.03 3.69
C SER A 85 1.11 5.63 4.28
N PRO A 86 0.92 5.43 5.60
CA PRO A 86 0.87 4.10 6.16
C PRO A 86 -0.41 3.43 5.64
N ARG A 87 -0.28 2.63 4.58
CA ARG A 87 -1.38 1.91 3.90
C ARG A 87 -2.12 0.88 4.77
N ASN A 88 -1.86 0.84 6.07
CA ASN A 88 -2.33 -0.22 6.95
C ASN A 88 -3.10 0.34 8.16
N VAL A 89 -3.87 1.40 7.94
CA VAL A 89 -4.85 1.90 8.91
C VAL A 89 -6.24 1.71 8.30
N PRO A 90 -7.17 1.02 8.99
CA PRO A 90 -8.55 0.96 8.50
C PRO A 90 -9.16 2.37 8.54
N VAL A 91 -9.93 2.72 7.51
CA VAL A 91 -10.53 4.06 7.34
C VAL A 91 -12.04 3.98 7.09
N PHE A 92 -12.74 5.10 7.30
CA PHE A 92 -14.09 5.38 6.80
C PHE A 92 -14.01 6.47 5.72
N SER A 93 -14.74 6.33 4.61
CA SER A 93 -14.81 7.38 3.60
C SER A 93 -15.47 8.63 4.18
N THR A 94 -15.00 9.80 3.78
CA THR A 94 -15.56 11.08 4.19
C THR A 94 -16.82 11.47 3.42
N GLY A 95 -17.21 10.67 2.43
CA GLY A 95 -18.27 11.00 1.46
C GLY A 95 -17.80 11.94 0.34
N SER A 96 -16.55 12.41 0.39
CA SER A 96 -15.94 13.25 -0.64
C SER A 96 -14.65 12.62 -1.16
N PHE A 97 -14.66 12.21 -2.44
CA PHE A 97 -13.48 11.60 -3.08
C PHE A 97 -12.25 12.49 -3.02
N ALA A 98 -12.42 13.80 -3.24
CA ALA A 98 -11.32 14.75 -3.18
C ALA A 98 -10.68 14.81 -1.79
N LEU A 99 -11.49 14.73 -0.73
CA LEU A 99 -11.02 14.79 0.65
C LEU A 99 -10.34 13.47 1.05
N ASP A 100 -10.90 12.33 0.65
CA ASP A 100 -10.28 11.01 0.90
C ASP A 100 -8.88 10.90 0.28
N VAL A 101 -8.70 11.41 -0.94
CA VAL A 101 -7.39 11.49 -1.60
C VAL A 101 -6.46 12.47 -0.88
N ALA A 102 -6.96 13.64 -0.49
CA ALA A 102 -6.17 14.66 0.20
C ALA A 102 -5.64 14.20 1.57
N LEU A 103 -6.42 13.39 2.30
CA LEU A 103 -6.00 12.78 3.57
C LEU A 103 -4.86 11.77 3.40
N GLY A 104 -4.58 11.30 2.17
CA GLY A 104 -3.49 10.39 1.83
C GLY A 104 -3.68 8.94 2.29
N VAL A 105 -4.52 8.71 3.32
CA VAL A 105 -4.93 7.39 3.81
C VAL A 105 -6.27 6.91 3.23
N GLY A 106 -6.98 7.75 2.48
CA GLY A 106 -8.24 7.39 1.82
C GLY A 106 -9.50 7.63 2.66
N GLY A 107 -9.41 8.38 3.78
CA GLY A 107 -10.56 8.67 4.63
C GLY A 107 -10.18 8.91 6.10
N LEU A 108 -11.17 8.89 6.99
CA LEU A 108 -10.97 9.07 8.43
C LEU A 108 -10.45 7.79 9.09
N PRO A 109 -9.32 7.83 9.83
CA PRO A 109 -8.72 6.65 10.45
C PRO A 109 -9.56 6.12 11.63
N LYS A 110 -9.83 4.82 11.65
CA LYS A 110 -10.59 4.18 12.74
C LYS A 110 -9.76 4.17 14.03
N GLY A 111 -10.45 4.33 15.16
CA GLY A 111 -9.82 4.32 16.49
C GLY A 111 -8.94 5.55 16.76
N ARG A 112 -9.13 6.64 15.99
CA ARG A 112 -8.47 7.93 16.19
C ARG A 112 -9.50 9.02 16.37
N VAL A 113 -9.15 10.04 17.14
CA VAL A 113 -9.94 11.27 17.26
C VAL A 113 -9.58 12.18 16.10
N VAL A 114 -10.60 12.71 15.43
CA VAL A 114 -10.46 13.65 14.31
C VAL A 114 -11.17 14.93 14.69
N GLU A 115 -10.52 16.07 14.45
CA GLU A 115 -11.10 17.40 14.67
C GLU A 115 -11.45 18.05 13.33
N ILE A 116 -12.68 18.55 13.21
CA ILE A 116 -13.16 19.31 12.05
C ILE A 116 -13.56 20.70 12.55
N TYR A 117 -12.83 21.73 12.13
CA TYR A 117 -13.04 23.11 12.56
C TYR A 117 -13.23 24.05 11.36
N GLY A 118 -13.76 25.25 11.62
CA GLY A 118 -14.01 26.25 10.59
C GLY A 118 -15.16 27.21 10.92
N PRO A 119 -15.35 28.26 10.11
CA PRO A 119 -16.40 29.28 10.29
C PRO A 119 -17.82 28.69 10.40
N GLU A 120 -18.75 29.44 10.96
CA GLU A 120 -20.17 29.07 10.93
C GLU A 120 -20.63 28.84 9.48
N ALA A 121 -21.56 27.89 9.28
CA ALA A 121 -22.06 27.48 7.97
C ALA A 121 -21.03 26.89 6.98
N SER A 122 -19.77 26.62 7.39
CA SER A 122 -18.74 26.02 6.52
C SER A 122 -18.97 24.53 6.17
N GLY A 123 -20.08 23.93 6.59
CA GLY A 123 -20.40 22.52 6.31
C GLY A 123 -19.81 21.48 7.27
N LYS A 124 -19.29 21.87 8.44
CA LYS A 124 -18.73 20.93 9.45
C LYS A 124 -19.71 19.82 9.84
N THR A 125 -20.92 20.21 10.25
CA THR A 125 -21.98 19.26 10.63
C THR A 125 -22.42 18.42 9.45
N THR A 126 -22.50 19.02 8.25
CA THR A 126 -22.80 18.30 7.01
C THR A 126 -21.77 17.23 6.70
N LEU A 127 -20.48 17.53 6.83
CA LEU A 127 -19.40 16.55 6.64
C LEU A 127 -19.47 15.43 7.68
N ALA A 128 -19.71 15.78 8.95
CA ALA A 128 -19.84 14.78 10.02
C ALA A 128 -21.02 13.82 9.77
N LEU A 129 -22.14 14.31 9.24
CA LEU A 129 -23.29 13.47 8.90
C LEU A 129 -23.06 12.58 7.68
N HIS A 130 -22.22 12.97 6.71
CA HIS A 130 -21.88 12.13 5.56
C HIS A 130 -20.97 10.96 5.90
N VAL A 131 -20.24 11.04 7.03
CA VAL A 131 -19.32 10.00 7.51
C VAL A 131 -20.08 8.84 8.19
N ILE A 132 -21.29 9.11 8.70
CA ILE A 132 -22.15 8.13 9.39
C ILE A 132 -22.85 7.25 8.35
#